data_AF-R8BS79-F1
#
_entry.id   AF-R8BS79-F1
#
_cell.length_a   1.000
_cell.length_b   1.000
_cell.length_c   1.000
_cell.angle_alpha   90.00
_cell.angle_beta   90.00
_cell.angle_gamma   90.00
#
_symmetry.space_group_name_H-M   'P 1'
#
loop_
_entity.id
_entity.type
_entity.pdbx_description
1 polymer ?
#
loop_
_entity_poly.entity_id
_entity_poly.type
_entity_poly.pdbx_seq_one_letter_code
_entity_poly.pdbx_strand_id
1 'polypeptide(L)'
;MDSPRPAVDLEKELTCSICTELLYQPLTLLDCLHTFCGACLKEWFSWQAAAVENAQTPPAPGSPVFTCPSCRAPVRDTRHNATVATLLDMYLTANPDKAKPDDEKEEMNKKYKPGDTVLPKLDILERTPEERRLDQQERRLIDEVRELSLREAVADSNETTPAKLITIGESAKGSFKPFKDTKRYKPI
;
A
#
# COMPACT_ATOMS: atom_id res chain seq x y z
N MET A 1 2.47 36.36 30.51
CA MET A 1 2.26 35.80 29.17
C MET A 1 2.83 34.39 29.19
N ASP A 2 1.99 33.38 29.20
CA ASP A 2 2.38 32.00 28.90
C ASP A 2 1.31 31.49 27.93
N SER A 3 1.57 31.66 26.63
CA SER A 3 0.80 30.94 25.62
C SER A 3 1.21 29.48 25.72
N PRO A 4 0.28 28.53 25.88
CA PRO A 4 0.61 27.12 25.84
C PRO A 4 1.20 26.84 24.46
N ARG A 5 2.50 26.55 24.40
CA ARG A 5 3.08 25.91 23.22
C ARG A 5 2.25 24.65 22.98
N PRO A 6 1.77 24.38 21.75
CA PRO A 6 1.15 23.10 21.48
C PRO A 6 2.18 22.05 21.88
N ALA A 7 1.86 21.26 22.91
CA ALA A 7 2.70 20.16 23.32
C ALA A 7 2.77 19.24 22.09
N VAL A 8 3.95 19.13 21.50
CA VAL A 8 4.19 18.16 20.43
C VAL A 8 3.88 16.80 21.03
N ASP A 9 2.91 16.10 20.46
CA ASP A 9 2.54 14.76 20.88
C ASP A 9 3.61 13.78 20.38
N LEU A 10 4.69 13.68 21.16
CA LEU A 10 5.87 12.91 20.81
C LEU A 10 5.56 11.42 20.62
N GLU A 11 4.51 10.90 21.26
CA GLU A 11 4.04 9.53 21.08
C GLU A 11 3.64 9.27 19.63
N LYS A 12 2.89 10.20 19.01
CA LYS A 12 2.46 10.09 17.62
C LYS A 12 3.64 10.10 16.65
N GLU A 13 4.64 10.93 16.90
CA GLU A 13 5.84 11.03 16.06
C GLU A 13 6.76 9.80 16.17
N LEU A 14 6.70 9.09 17.30
CA LEU A 14 7.48 7.88 17.58
C LEU A 14 6.69 6.58 17.33
N THR A 15 5.52 6.66 16.71
CA THR A 15 4.68 5.50 16.37
C THR A 15 4.99 5.00 14.97
N CYS A 16 5.22 3.69 14.83
CA CYS A 16 5.37 3.05 13.53
C CYS A 16 4.01 2.94 12.83
N SER A 17 3.88 3.47 11.61
CA SER A 17 2.61 3.40 10.87
C SER A 17 2.26 2.02 10.29
N ILE A 18 3.16 1.02 10.41
CA ILE A 18 2.89 -0.37 9.99
C ILE A 18 2.24 -1.15 11.12
N CYS A 19 2.90 -1.23 12.29
CA CYS A 19 2.40 -1.99 13.44
C CYS A 19 1.58 -1.15 14.43
N THR A 20 1.45 0.17 14.21
CA THR A 20 0.68 1.11 15.04
C THR A 20 1.12 1.22 16.50
N GLU A 21 2.35 0.82 16.79
CA GLU A 21 2.96 0.87 18.10
C GLU A 21 4.25 1.69 18.08
N LEU A 22 4.82 1.99 19.26
CA LEU A 22 6.09 2.69 19.35
C LEU A 22 7.20 1.99 18.56
N LEU A 23 8.05 2.79 17.93
CA LEU A 23 9.18 2.31 17.15
C LEU A 23 10.07 1.36 17.98
N TYR A 24 10.53 0.28 17.36
CA TYR A 24 11.52 -0.63 17.93
C TYR A 24 12.61 -0.91 16.91
N GLN A 25 13.86 -0.65 17.31
CA GLN A 25 15.02 -0.63 16.41
C GLN A 25 14.72 0.11 15.10
N PRO A 26 14.39 1.42 15.18
CA PRO A 26 13.88 2.17 14.04
C PRO A 26 14.90 2.30 12.91
N LEU A 27 14.38 2.20 11.69
CA LEU A 27 15.08 2.52 10.45
C LEU A 27 14.32 3.63 9.71
N THR A 28 15.08 4.64 9.26
CA THR A 28 14.58 5.76 8.46
C THR A 28 14.89 5.51 6.99
N LEU A 29 13.88 5.65 6.13
CA LEU A 29 14.03 5.56 4.68
C LEU A 29 14.71 6.82 4.14
N LEU A 30 15.72 6.64 3.29
CA LEU A 30 16.34 7.78 2.62
C LEU A 30 15.34 8.43 1.62
N ASP A 31 15.61 9.69 1.28
CA ASP A 31 14.80 10.57 0.41
C ASP A 31 13.44 11.03 0.95
N CYS A 32 12.70 10.19 1.68
CA CYS A 32 11.39 10.55 2.24
C CYS A 32 11.35 10.69 3.77
N LEU A 33 12.41 10.27 4.47
CA LEU A 33 12.60 10.39 5.93
C LEU A 33 11.51 9.78 6.82
N HIS A 34 10.63 8.92 6.27
CA HIS A 34 9.71 8.14 7.09
C HIS A 34 10.46 7.06 7.86
N THR A 35 10.06 6.84 9.11
CA THR A 35 10.73 5.93 10.05
C THR A 35 9.78 4.85 10.53
N PHE A 36 10.28 3.62 10.61
CA PHE A 36 9.52 2.43 10.96
C PHE A 36 10.38 1.47 11.78
N CYS A 37 9.76 0.47 12.42
CA CYS A 37 10.52 -0.60 13.06
C CYS A 37 11.33 -1.39 12.01
N GLY A 38 12.56 -1.76 12.34
CA GLY A 38 13.41 -2.50 11.41
C GLY A 38 12.80 -3.83 10.93
N ALA A 39 12.13 -4.56 11.85
CA ALA A 39 11.41 -5.79 11.52
C ALA A 39 10.25 -5.55 10.52
N CYS A 40 9.48 -4.47 10.71
CA CYS A 40 8.36 -4.14 9.83
C CYS A 40 8.84 -3.76 8.42
N LEU A 41 9.95 -3.02 8.32
CA LEU A 41 10.53 -2.70 7.00
C LEU A 41 11.10 -3.93 6.30
N LYS A 42 11.78 -4.81 7.03
CA LYS A 42 12.31 -6.05 6.45
C LYS A 42 11.20 -6.88 5.84
N GLU A 43 10.10 -7.06 6.57
CA GLU A 43 8.93 -7.80 6.10
C GLU A 43 8.25 -7.13 4.89
N TRP A 44 8.10 -5.81 4.93
CA TRP A 44 7.56 -5.03 3.81
C TRP A 44 8.38 -5.20 2.53
N PHE A 45 9.71 -5.06 2.60
CA PHE A 45 10.57 -5.21 1.44
C PHE A 45 10.70 -6.67 0.98
N SER A 46 10.64 -7.64 1.88
CA SER A 46 10.53 -9.06 1.50
C SER A 46 9.24 -9.34 0.72
N TRP A 47 8.12 -8.73 1.09
CA TRP A 47 6.87 -8.84 0.33
C TRP A 47 6.97 -8.20 -1.06
N GLN A 48 7.60 -7.03 -1.18
CA GLN A 48 7.83 -6.38 -2.48
C GLN A 48 8.78 -7.19 -3.37
N ALA A 49 9.83 -7.76 -2.79
CA ALA A 49 10.75 -8.66 -3.47
C ALA A 49 10.02 -9.88 -4.04
N ALA A 50 9.25 -10.59 -3.21
CA ALA A 50 8.45 -11.72 -3.63
C ALA A 50 7.42 -11.35 -4.71
N ALA A 51 6.83 -10.16 -4.64
CA ALA A 51 5.89 -9.69 -5.67
C ALA A 51 6.56 -9.51 -7.04
N VAL A 52 7.82 -9.06 -7.07
CA VAL A 52 8.61 -8.94 -8.30
C VAL A 52 9.06 -10.31 -8.83
N GLU A 53 9.51 -11.20 -7.95
CA GLU A 53 9.95 -12.55 -8.32
C GLU A 53 8.81 -13.41 -8.88
N ASN A 54 7.60 -13.26 -8.35
CA ASN A 54 6.42 -13.98 -8.81
C ASN A 54 5.69 -13.31 -9.98
N ALA A 55 6.13 -12.12 -10.41
CA ALA A 55 5.49 -11.43 -11.52
C ALA A 55 5.79 -12.14 -12.84
N GLN A 56 4.75 -12.38 -13.65
CA GLN A 56 4.90 -12.93 -15.01
C GLN A 56 5.71 -11.98 -15.92
N THR A 57 5.67 -10.69 -15.61
CA THR A 57 6.29 -9.62 -16.37
C THR A 57 7.33 -8.94 -15.46
N PRO A 58 8.62 -8.90 -15.83
CA PRO A 58 9.60 -8.20 -15.02
C PRO A 58 9.30 -6.69 -14.97
N PRO A 59 9.74 -5.99 -13.90
CA PRO A 59 9.57 -4.55 -13.79
C PRO A 59 10.14 -3.81 -14.99
N ALA A 60 9.50 -2.70 -15.38
CA ALA A 60 10.03 -1.86 -16.44
C ALA A 60 11.44 -1.36 -16.08
N PRO A 61 12.36 -1.22 -17.05
CA PRO A 61 13.71 -0.71 -16.78
C PRO A 61 13.66 0.64 -16.05
N GLY A 62 14.36 0.74 -14.92
CA GLY A 62 14.41 1.96 -14.11
C GLY A 62 13.20 2.20 -13.21
N SER A 63 12.21 1.30 -13.19
CA SER A 63 11.14 1.36 -12.20
C SER A 63 11.64 0.98 -10.79
N PRO A 64 11.25 1.71 -9.74
CA PRO A 64 11.68 1.40 -8.39
C PRO A 64 10.94 0.16 -7.90
N VAL A 65 11.70 -0.85 -7.46
CA VAL A 65 11.11 -2.06 -6.88
C VAL A 65 10.61 -1.80 -5.47
N PHE A 66 11.44 -1.16 -4.65
CA PHE A 66 11.13 -0.90 -3.25
C PHE A 66 10.50 0.48 -3.08
N THR A 67 9.39 0.55 -2.34
CA THR A 67 8.66 1.81 -2.09
C THR A 67 8.30 1.98 -0.63
N CYS A 68 8.23 3.23 -0.18
CA CYS A 68 7.88 3.58 1.18
C CYS A 68 6.43 3.18 1.53
N PRO A 69 6.17 2.54 2.68
CA PRO A 69 4.80 2.20 3.12
C PRO A 69 3.89 3.42 3.29
N SER A 70 4.44 4.56 3.76
CA SER A 70 3.64 5.76 4.07
C SER A 70 3.35 6.62 2.85
N CYS A 71 4.36 6.88 2.00
CA CYS A 71 4.23 7.84 0.89
C CYS A 71 4.47 7.24 -0.50
N ARG A 72 4.80 5.95 -0.60
CA ARG A 72 5.10 5.23 -1.85
C ARG A 72 6.29 5.78 -2.64
N ALA A 73 7.06 6.72 -2.07
CA ALA A 73 8.30 7.19 -2.66
C ALA A 73 9.28 6.02 -2.88
N PRO A 74 10.09 6.05 -3.95
CA PRO A 74 11.16 5.07 -4.17
C PRO A 74 12.11 4.99 -2.98
N VAL A 75 12.50 3.79 -2.58
CA VAL A 75 13.46 3.59 -1.49
C VAL A 75 14.79 3.12 -2.08
N ARG A 76 15.84 3.91 -1.86
CA ARG A 76 17.21 3.55 -2.27
C ARG A 76 17.99 2.82 -1.19
N ASP A 77 17.84 3.24 0.06
CA ASP A 77 18.55 2.69 1.22
C ASP A 77 17.80 3.07 2.51
N THR A 78 18.19 2.48 3.63
CA THR A 78 17.69 2.77 4.98
C THR A 78 18.85 3.08 5.93
N ARG A 79 18.63 3.93 6.92
CA ARG A 79 19.64 4.26 7.93
C ARG A 79 19.04 4.31 9.33
N HIS A 80 19.87 4.01 10.32
CA HIS A 80 19.58 4.34 11.70
C HIS A 80 19.70 5.87 11.89
N ASN A 81 18.72 6.48 12.52
CA ASN A 81 18.72 7.90 12.86
C ASN A 81 18.95 8.07 14.38
N ALA A 82 20.14 8.55 14.76
CA ALA A 82 20.53 8.70 16.16
C ALA A 82 19.61 9.67 16.93
N THR A 83 19.08 10.69 16.27
CA THR A 83 18.14 11.64 16.89
C THR A 83 16.83 10.93 17.23
N VAL A 84 16.27 10.15 16.31
CA VAL A 84 15.03 9.39 16.56
C VAL A 84 15.24 8.35 17.67
N ALA A 85 16.37 7.63 17.65
CA ALA A 85 16.70 6.67 18.69
C ALA A 85 16.80 7.35 20.07
N THR A 86 17.50 8.48 20.15
CA THR A 86 17.64 9.24 21.41
C THR A 86 16.28 9.73 21.93
N LEU A 87 15.42 10.25 21.05
CA LEU A 87 14.08 10.72 21.42
C LEU A 87 13.19 9.57 21.90
N LEU A 88 13.29 8.41 21.24
CA LEU A 88 12.59 7.19 21.64
C LEU A 88 13.06 6.71 23.02
N ASP A 89 14.36 6.65 23.26
CA ASP A 89 14.93 6.25 24.55
C ASP A 89 14.50 7.17 25.68
N MET A 90 14.53 8.50 25.45
CA MET A 90 14.04 9.49 26.41
C MET A 90 12.55 9.31 26.69
N TYR A 91 11.73 9.08 25.65
CA TYR A 91 10.29 8.89 25.80
C TYR A 91 9.97 7.62 26.60
N LEU A 92 10.64 6.50 26.31
CA LEU A 92 10.46 5.22 27.02
C LEU A 92 10.97 5.29 28.47
N THR A 93 12.03 6.06 28.72
CA THR A 93 12.52 6.31 30.08
C THR A 93 11.48 7.06 30.93
N ALA A 94 10.77 8.01 30.32
CA ALA A 94 9.70 8.76 30.98
C ALA A 94 8.37 7.98 31.08
N ASN A 95 8.12 7.03 30.16
CA ASN A 95 6.87 6.28 30.03
C ASN A 95 7.16 4.77 29.89
N PRO A 96 7.61 4.09 30.96
CA PRO A 96 8.05 2.69 30.89
C PRO A 96 6.90 1.71 30.60
N ASP A 97 5.66 2.07 30.93
CA ASP A 97 4.43 1.31 30.66
C ASP A 97 4.08 1.26 29.16
N LYS A 98 4.67 2.15 28.35
CA LYS A 98 4.50 2.18 26.89
C LYS A 98 5.51 1.30 26.16
N ALA A 99 6.50 0.73 26.84
CA ALA A 99 7.47 -0.15 26.21
C ALA A 99 6.78 -1.41 25.69
N LYS A 100 7.18 -1.85 24.48
CA LYS A 100 6.76 -3.15 23.96
C LYS A 100 7.05 -4.28 24.96
N PRO A 101 6.20 -5.30 25.05
CA PRO A 101 6.45 -6.44 25.91
C PRO A 101 7.64 -7.25 25.35
N ASP A 102 8.31 -8.00 26.23
CA ASP A 102 9.59 -8.62 25.88
C ASP A 102 9.47 -9.78 24.89
N ASP A 103 8.35 -10.50 24.91
CA ASP A 103 8.00 -11.53 23.94
C ASP A 103 7.87 -10.95 22.52
N GLU A 104 7.20 -9.80 22.37
CA GLU A 104 7.09 -9.13 21.07
C GLU A 104 8.46 -8.62 20.59
N LYS A 105 9.26 -8.03 21.49
CA LYS A 105 10.65 -7.63 21.15
C LYS A 105 11.45 -8.82 20.65
N GLU A 106 11.30 -9.99 21.25
CA GLU A 106 12.00 -11.20 20.83
C GLU A 106 11.58 -11.62 19.42
N GLU A 107 10.29 -11.62 19.11
CA GLU A 107 9.77 -11.90 17.77
C GLU A 107 10.28 -10.89 16.72
N MET A 108 10.31 -9.60 17.06
CA MET A 108 10.89 -8.58 16.20
C MET A 108 12.40 -8.81 15.99
N ASN A 109 13.12 -9.22 17.03
CA ASN A 109 14.56 -9.52 16.98
C ASN A 109 14.90 -10.80 16.19
N LYS A 110 13.95 -11.72 16.01
CA LYS A 110 14.06 -12.87 15.09
C LYS A 110 13.99 -12.41 13.64
N LYS A 111 13.15 -11.41 13.36
CA LYS A 111 13.00 -10.84 12.02
C LYS A 111 14.20 -9.95 11.66
N TYR A 112 14.58 -9.01 12.51
CA TYR A 112 15.61 -8.01 12.22
C TYR A 112 16.57 -7.80 13.40
N LYS A 113 17.85 -7.58 13.10
CA LYS A 113 18.84 -7.09 14.07
C LYS A 113 19.54 -5.85 13.52
N PRO A 114 20.03 -4.93 14.38
CA PRO A 114 20.80 -3.77 13.94
C PRO A 114 22.01 -4.20 13.10
N GLY A 115 22.07 -3.71 11.85
CA GLY A 115 23.12 -4.05 10.89
C GLY A 115 22.68 -5.03 9.79
N ASP A 116 21.53 -5.69 9.96
CA ASP A 116 20.93 -6.49 8.89
C ASP A 116 20.59 -5.62 7.66
N THR A 117 20.78 -6.18 6.48
CA THR A 117 20.25 -5.58 5.25
C THR A 117 18.75 -5.84 5.16
N VAL A 118 17.95 -4.77 5.05
CA VAL A 118 16.49 -4.86 4.91
C VAL A 118 16.00 -4.79 3.48
N LEU A 119 16.83 -4.38 2.52
CA LEU A 119 16.54 -4.42 1.08
C LEU A 119 17.12 -5.70 0.47
N PRO A 120 16.29 -6.71 0.12
CA PRO A 120 16.77 -7.91 -0.55
C PRO A 120 17.43 -7.58 -1.89
N LYS A 121 18.47 -8.35 -2.25
CA LYS A 121 19.02 -8.31 -3.60
C LYS A 121 18.10 -9.08 -4.52
N LEU A 122 17.71 -8.46 -5.62
CA LEU A 122 16.84 -9.07 -6.63
C LEU A 122 17.68 -9.37 -7.87
N ASP A 123 17.68 -10.64 -8.28
CA ASP A 123 18.22 -11.05 -9.57
C ASP A 123 17.12 -10.89 -10.62
N ILE A 124 16.90 -9.63 -11.04
CA ILE A 124 15.92 -9.31 -12.07
C ILE A 124 16.51 -9.78 -13.41
N LEU A 125 16.00 -10.88 -13.96
CA LEU A 125 16.43 -11.33 -15.29
C LEU A 125 16.11 -10.24 -16.32
N GLU A 126 17.15 -9.74 -16.98
CA GLU A 126 16.97 -8.78 -18.06
C GLU A 126 16.22 -9.43 -19.21
N ARG A 127 15.14 -8.78 -19.67
CA ARG A 127 14.43 -9.22 -20.88
C ARG A 127 15.39 -9.29 -22.05
N THR A 128 15.34 -10.40 -22.75
CA THR A 128 16.01 -10.58 -24.03
C THR A 128 15.50 -9.52 -25.04
N PRO A 129 16.30 -9.16 -26.05
CA PRO A 129 15.86 -8.22 -27.09
C PRO A 129 14.57 -8.66 -27.79
N GLU A 130 14.33 -9.97 -27.89
CA GLU A 130 13.14 -10.55 -28.51
C GLU A 130 11.89 -10.38 -27.63
N GLU A 131 11.97 -10.72 -26.34
CA GLU A 131 10.87 -10.48 -25.39
C GLU A 131 10.48 -9.00 -25.37
N ARG A 132 11.46 -8.09 -25.30
CA ARG A 132 11.19 -6.63 -25.34
C ARG A 132 10.42 -6.21 -26.60
N ARG A 133 10.67 -6.85 -27.74
CA ARG A 133 9.94 -6.57 -29.00
C ARG A 133 8.51 -7.11 -28.92
N LEU A 134 8.32 -8.31 -28.40
CA LEU A 134 7.01 -8.92 -28.21
C LEU A 134 6.14 -8.09 -27.26
N ASP A 135 6.69 -7.62 -26.14
CA ASP A 135 5.95 -6.76 -25.19
C ASP A 135 5.55 -5.42 -25.80
N GLN A 136 6.42 -4.84 -26.63
CA GLN A 136 6.12 -3.60 -27.35
C GLN A 136 5.01 -3.83 -28.37
N GLN A 137 4.98 -4.99 -29.02
CA GLN A 137 3.90 -5.37 -29.93
C GLN A 137 2.59 -5.61 -29.16
N GLU A 138 2.63 -6.35 -28.06
CA GLU A 138 1.49 -6.62 -27.19
C GLU A 138 0.87 -5.31 -26.67
N ARG A 139 1.67 -4.37 -26.18
CA ARG A 139 1.19 -3.05 -25.74
C ARG A 139 0.47 -2.29 -26.85
N ARG A 140 1.02 -2.29 -28.07
CA ARG A 140 0.38 -1.63 -29.22
C ARG A 140 -0.97 -2.24 -29.55
N LEU A 141 -1.07 -3.58 -29.52
CA LEU A 141 -2.33 -4.29 -29.77
C LEU A 141 -3.37 -3.99 -28.69
N ILE A 142 -2.97 -3.94 -27.41
CA ILE A 142 -3.87 -3.58 -26.31
C ILE A 142 -4.40 -2.15 -26.47
N ASP A 143 -3.55 -1.20 -26.83
CA ASP A 143 -3.94 0.20 -27.03
C ASP A 143 -4.90 0.35 -28.24
N GLU A 144 -4.67 -0.39 -29.32
CA GLU A 144 -5.56 -0.41 -30.50
C GLU A 144 -6.94 -1.00 -30.16
N VAL A 145 -6.98 -2.14 -29.46
CA VAL A 145 -8.24 -2.75 -28.99
C VAL A 145 -8.99 -1.79 -28.06
N ARG A 146 -8.28 -1.13 -27.13
CA ARG A 146 -8.87 -0.13 -26.24
C ARG A 146 -9.51 1.02 -27.02
N GLU A 147 -8.85 1.50 -28.07
CA GLU A 147 -9.37 2.57 -28.92
C GLU A 147 -10.62 2.12 -29.71
N LEU A 148 -10.60 0.92 -30.29
CA LEU A 148 -11.76 0.32 -30.95
C LEU A 148 -12.96 0.23 -30.01
N SER A 149 -12.77 -0.30 -28.79
CA SER A 149 -13.84 -0.39 -27.79
C SER A 149 -14.39 0.98 -27.38
N LEU A 150 -13.54 2.01 -27.28
CA LEU A 150 -13.98 3.38 -27.00
C LEU A 150 -14.84 3.93 -28.16
N ARG A 151 -14.46 3.67 -29.41
CA ARG A 151 -15.22 4.10 -30.59
C ARG A 151 -16.57 3.38 -30.67
N GLU A 152 -16.61 2.07 -30.42
CA GLU A 152 -17.84 1.29 -30.39
C GLU A 152 -18.81 1.79 -29.30
N ALA A 153 -18.32 2.05 -28.08
CA ALA A 153 -19.15 2.60 -27.01
C ALA A 153 -19.72 3.98 -27.34
N VAL A 154 -18.95 4.83 -28.04
CA VAL A 154 -19.43 6.15 -28.50
C VAL A 154 -20.45 6.00 -29.64
N ALA A 155 -20.24 5.07 -30.57
CA ALA A 155 -21.20 4.80 -31.64
C ALA A 155 -22.53 4.29 -31.09
N ASP A 156 -22.51 3.38 -30.11
CA ASP A 156 -23.70 2.85 -29.43
C ASP A 156 -24.48 3.95 -28.70
N SER A 157 -23.77 4.93 -28.13
CA SER A 157 -24.39 6.10 -27.50
C SER A 157 -24.99 7.12 -28.50
N ASN A 158 -24.52 7.13 -29.76
CA ASN A 158 -25.03 8.00 -30.81
C ASN A 158 -26.13 7.35 -31.68
N GLU A 159 -26.31 6.02 -31.63
CA GLU A 159 -27.39 5.31 -32.32
C GLU A 159 -28.70 5.20 -31.50
N THR A 160 -28.78 5.84 -30.32
CA THR A 160 -30.06 5.97 -29.60
C THR A 160 -30.96 7.00 -30.29
N THR A 161 -31.70 6.52 -31.30
CA THR A 161 -32.86 7.22 -31.87
C THR A 161 -33.89 7.53 -30.76
N PRO A 162 -34.62 8.65 -30.84
CA PRO A 162 -35.48 9.10 -29.74
C PRO A 162 -36.64 8.11 -29.58
N ALA A 163 -36.67 7.43 -28.44
CA ALA A 163 -37.78 6.59 -28.04
C ALA A 163 -39.08 7.38 -28.11
N LYS A 164 -40.02 6.91 -28.93
CA LYS A 164 -41.41 7.41 -29.01
C LYS A 164 -41.97 7.55 -27.59
N LEU A 165 -42.44 8.75 -27.28
CA LEU A 165 -43.25 9.06 -26.11
C LEU A 165 -44.53 8.22 -26.18
N ILE A 166 -44.60 7.10 -25.45
CA ILE A 166 -45.84 6.36 -25.25
C ILE A 166 -46.47 6.93 -23.98
N THR A 167 -47.47 7.78 -24.14
CA THR A 167 -48.33 8.22 -23.05
C THR A 167 -49.17 7.04 -22.58
N ILE A 168 -48.87 6.50 -21.40
CA ILE A 168 -49.75 5.58 -20.68
C ILE A 168 -50.40 6.35 -19.52
N GLY A 169 -51.73 6.46 -19.62
CA GLY A 169 -52.59 7.15 -18.69
C GLY A 169 -52.72 6.45 -17.33
N GLU A 170 -53.25 7.23 -16.40
CA GLU A 170 -53.48 6.92 -14.99
C GLU A 170 -54.26 5.63 -14.70
N SER A 171 -53.84 4.99 -13.61
CA SER A 171 -54.66 4.37 -12.54
C SER A 171 -54.40 2.87 -12.31
N ALA A 172 -53.77 2.56 -11.18
CA ALA A 172 -54.37 1.73 -10.12
C ALA A 172 -53.49 1.72 -8.87
N LYS A 173 -54.12 1.98 -7.72
CA LYS A 173 -53.53 1.94 -6.38
C LYS A 173 -53.17 0.50 -6.01
N GLY A 174 -51.91 0.25 -5.62
CA GLY A 174 -51.45 -1.03 -5.07
C GLY A 174 -50.56 -0.80 -3.86
N SER A 175 -51.02 -1.22 -2.68
CA SER A 175 -50.41 -1.00 -1.37
C SER A 175 -49.06 -1.74 -1.22
N PHE A 176 -48.03 -1.00 -0.80
CA PHE A 176 -46.70 -1.53 -0.45
C PHE A 176 -46.74 -2.15 0.96
N LYS A 177 -46.35 -3.42 1.09
CA LYS A 177 -46.04 -4.04 2.39
C LYS A 177 -44.56 -4.45 2.43
N PRO A 178 -43.84 -4.20 3.53
CA PRO A 178 -42.43 -4.53 3.64
C PRO A 178 -42.25 -6.04 3.92
N PHE A 179 -41.31 -6.65 3.21
CA PHE A 179 -40.91 -8.05 3.39
C PHE A 179 -39.97 -8.16 4.60
N LYS A 180 -40.37 -8.97 5.60
CA LYS A 180 -39.54 -9.34 6.76
C LYS A 180 -38.75 -10.62 6.48
N ASP A 181 -37.55 -10.65 7.04
CA ASP A 181 -36.49 -11.66 6.99
C ASP A 181 -36.91 -13.14 7.01
N THR A 182 -36.07 -14.00 6.40
CA THR A 182 -35.25 -14.99 7.11
C THR A 182 -34.62 -15.98 6.12
N LYS A 183 -33.29 -16.18 6.19
CA LYS A 183 -32.70 -17.46 6.63
C LYS A 183 -31.17 -17.41 6.65
N ARG A 184 -30.67 -17.98 7.75
CA ARG A 184 -29.28 -18.14 8.17
C ARG A 184 -28.57 -19.18 7.28
N TYR A 185 -27.31 -18.92 6.94
CA TYR A 185 -26.38 -19.95 6.47
C TYR A 185 -25.36 -20.24 7.58
N LYS A 186 -25.15 -21.53 7.89
CA LYS A 186 -24.19 -22.04 8.88
C LYS A 186 -22.86 -22.35 8.16
N PRO A 187 -21.69 -22.09 8.76
CA PRO A 187 -20.42 -22.49 8.18
C PRO A 187 -20.05 -23.93 8.58
N ILE A 188 -19.24 -24.56 7.71
CA ILE A 188 -18.35 -25.69 8.02
C ILE A 188 -16.95 -25.07 8.16
#